data_AF-A0A6A1WSK1-F1
#
_entry.id   AF-A0A6A1WSK1-F1
#
_cell.length_a   1.000
_cell.length_b   1.000
_cell.length_c   1.000
_cell.angle_alpha   90.00
_cell.angle_beta   90.00
_cell.angle_gamma   90.00
#
_symmetry.space_group_name_H-M   'P 1'
#
loop_
_entity.id
_entity.type
_entity.pdbx_description
1 polymer ?
#
loop_
_entity_poly.entity_id
_entity_poly.type
_entity_poly.pdbx_seq_one_letter_code
_entity_poly.pdbx_strand_id
1 'polypeptide(L)'
;MSPPRCQKSGGIASTSDQEDWPISKIHKRKWRLAFTAIHFTRVLTSLSKLKVLDKNGPLLRSLSYIVVDVQAIEEDSSSGDKPETFLNVDPKTLSDMVRDKNFESLSQFGGVKEIARILKSDVNDGLIGSADDIIQRKNVFGANEYEKAPTKGFLSFLFEAFKDTTIIILLACALLSLAFGIKKHGWKDGWYDGGSITVAVILVVAVSAASNFRQSRQFDKLSTKSSDIKVEVVRNGRRQPISIFEVVVGDIVYLKIGDQIPAHGVFMEGHSLKVDESSMTGESDHIEVDESTPFMLSGTKVSDGFGFMLVTSVGMNTVWDEMMVSI
;
A
#
# COMPACT_ATOMS: atom_id res chain seq x y z
N MET A 1 -3.82 80.55 74.55
CA MET A 1 -4.78 79.72 75.30
C MET A 1 -4.92 78.36 74.62
N SER A 2 -5.31 77.33 75.36
CA SER A 2 -5.48 75.96 74.87
C SER A 2 -6.91 75.70 74.33
N PRO A 3 -7.10 74.95 73.24
CA PRO A 3 -8.35 74.25 72.97
C PRO A 3 -8.42 72.92 73.77
N PRO A 4 -9.62 72.40 74.09
CA PRO A 4 -9.78 71.25 74.99
C PRO A 4 -9.65 69.88 74.29
N ARG A 5 -9.35 68.86 75.10
CA ARG A 5 -9.39 67.43 74.75
C ARG A 5 -10.83 66.91 74.90
N CYS A 6 -11.31 66.11 73.94
CA CYS A 6 -12.49 65.27 74.10
C CYS A 6 -12.16 63.80 73.78
N GLN A 7 -12.92 62.84 74.31
CA GLN A 7 -12.65 61.39 74.20
C GLN A 7 -13.87 60.64 73.64
N LYS A 8 -13.61 59.53 72.91
CA LYS A 8 -14.33 58.23 72.81
C LYS A 8 -15.89 58.23 72.78
N SER A 9 -16.58 57.32 72.08
CA SER A 9 -16.24 55.97 71.60
C SER A 9 -17.07 55.57 70.36
N GLY A 10 -16.80 54.36 69.81
CA GLY A 10 -17.60 53.77 68.72
C GLY A 10 -17.08 54.11 67.31
N GLY A 11 -16.65 53.19 66.46
CA GLY A 11 -16.44 51.75 66.65
C GLY A 11 -17.29 50.88 65.70
N ILE A 12 -16.84 50.74 64.46
CA ILE A 12 -17.26 49.74 63.45
C ILE A 12 -15.99 49.38 62.66
N ALA A 13 -15.86 48.12 62.24
CA ALA A 13 -14.76 47.67 61.39
C ALA A 13 -15.10 47.84 59.90
N SER A 14 -14.08 48.12 59.08
CA SER A 14 -14.19 48.10 57.62
C SER A 14 -12.90 47.56 57.02
N THR A 15 -12.90 46.31 56.56
CA THR A 15 -11.84 45.80 55.68
C THR A 15 -11.98 46.46 54.32
N SER A 16 -10.88 46.90 53.73
CA SER A 16 -10.85 47.50 52.39
C SER A 16 -10.70 46.39 51.34
N ASP A 17 -11.68 45.49 51.26
CA ASP A 17 -11.75 44.47 50.23
C ASP A 17 -12.27 45.12 48.94
N GLN A 18 -11.35 45.40 48.00
CA GLN A 18 -11.70 46.06 46.74
C GLN A 18 -12.07 45.01 45.68
N GLU A 19 -13.37 44.83 45.44
CA GLU A 19 -13.90 43.89 44.44
C GLU A 19 -13.52 44.27 43.00
N ASP A 20 -12.80 43.38 42.32
CA ASP A 20 -12.36 43.58 40.93
C ASP A 20 -13.14 42.67 39.95
N TRP A 21 -13.56 43.24 38.80
CA TRP A 21 -14.77 42.76 38.10
C TRP A 21 -14.56 41.60 37.10
N PRO A 22 -15.57 40.75 36.84
CA PRO A 22 -15.40 39.49 36.10
C PRO A 22 -15.26 39.61 34.57
N ILE A 23 -14.89 40.77 34.01
CA ILE A 23 -14.96 41.01 32.55
C ILE A 23 -13.86 40.24 31.79
N SER A 24 -12.64 40.15 32.35
CA SER A 24 -11.44 39.68 31.62
C SER A 24 -11.53 38.25 31.06
N LYS A 25 -12.27 37.36 31.73
CA LYS A 25 -12.43 35.95 31.33
C LYS A 25 -13.28 35.78 30.07
N ILE A 26 -14.30 36.64 29.85
CA ILE A 26 -15.20 36.54 28.69
C ILE A 26 -14.47 36.94 27.40
N HIS A 27 -13.73 38.05 27.42
CA HIS A 27 -12.94 38.47 26.26
C HIS A 27 -11.88 37.43 25.87
N LYS A 28 -11.16 36.83 26.83
CA LYS A 28 -10.17 35.77 26.58
C LYS A 28 -10.77 34.48 25.96
N ARG A 29 -12.09 34.27 25.96
CA ARG A 29 -12.74 33.15 25.26
C ARG A 29 -13.13 33.52 23.82
N LYS A 30 -13.68 34.73 23.61
CA LYS A 30 -14.03 35.24 22.26
C LYS A 30 -12.79 35.38 21.36
N TRP A 31 -11.71 35.98 21.87
CA TRP A 31 -10.47 36.14 21.09
C TRP A 31 -9.82 34.80 20.71
N ARG A 32 -9.85 33.79 21.58
CA ARG A 32 -9.32 32.46 21.24
C ARG A 32 -10.10 31.78 20.10
N LEU A 33 -11.43 31.91 20.08
CA LEU A 33 -12.26 31.42 18.96
C LEU A 33 -11.93 32.14 17.64
N ALA A 34 -11.74 33.47 17.67
CA ALA A 34 -11.33 34.24 16.51
C ALA A 34 -9.93 33.79 16.00
N PHE A 35 -8.96 33.62 16.88
CA PHE A 35 -7.63 33.11 16.49
C PHE A 35 -7.69 31.70 15.90
N THR A 36 -8.48 30.77 16.46
CA THR A 36 -8.66 29.44 15.86
C THR A 36 -9.33 29.50 14.48
N ALA A 37 -10.32 30.37 14.27
CA ALA A 37 -10.98 30.53 12.98
C ALA A 37 -10.05 31.15 11.91
N ILE A 38 -9.25 32.16 12.29
CA ILE A 38 -8.25 32.79 11.41
C ILE A 38 -7.12 31.79 11.07
N HIS A 39 -6.71 30.95 12.02
CA HIS A 39 -5.73 29.89 11.76
C HIS A 39 -6.31 28.82 10.84
N PHE A 40 -7.54 28.35 11.10
CA PHE A 40 -8.19 27.30 10.30
C PHE A 40 -8.42 27.76 8.85
N THR A 41 -8.87 29.01 8.65
CA THR A 41 -9.05 29.59 7.30
C THR A 41 -7.72 29.80 6.56
N ARG A 42 -6.63 30.18 7.26
CA ARG A 42 -5.28 30.21 6.67
C ARG A 42 -4.76 28.82 6.29
N VAL A 43 -5.03 27.80 7.10
CA VAL A 43 -4.69 26.40 6.75
C VAL A 43 -5.51 25.93 5.54
N LEU A 44 -6.81 26.19 5.51
CA LEU A 44 -7.68 25.81 4.37
C LEU A 44 -7.26 26.50 3.06
N THR A 45 -6.89 27.79 3.12
CA THR A 45 -6.42 28.55 1.95
C THR A 45 -4.98 28.23 1.54
N SER A 46 -4.18 27.66 2.44
CA SER A 46 -2.89 27.04 2.10
C SER A 46 -3.10 25.71 1.36
N LEU A 47 -3.96 24.83 1.89
CA LEU A 47 -4.27 23.53 1.29
C LEU A 47 -4.96 23.64 -0.07
N SER A 48 -5.84 24.64 -0.27
CA SER A 48 -6.44 24.88 -1.58
C SER A 48 -5.43 25.43 -2.59
N LYS A 49 -4.49 26.28 -2.17
CA LYS A 49 -3.38 26.73 -3.03
C LYS A 49 -2.44 25.58 -3.41
N LEU A 50 -2.16 24.65 -2.50
CA LEU A 50 -1.37 23.45 -2.79
C LEU A 50 -1.99 22.63 -3.93
N LYS A 51 -3.30 22.34 -3.84
CA LYS A 51 -4.07 21.65 -4.88
C LYS A 51 -4.25 22.43 -6.20
N VAL A 52 -4.03 23.74 -6.20
CA VAL A 52 -4.07 24.57 -7.41
C VAL A 52 -2.70 24.65 -8.09
N LEU A 53 -1.59 24.63 -7.33
CA LEU A 53 -0.24 24.52 -7.90
C LEU A 53 -0.05 23.20 -8.64
N ASP A 54 -0.52 22.11 -8.02
CA ASP A 54 -0.44 20.73 -8.54
C ASP A 54 -1.03 20.57 -9.95
N LYS A 55 -2.00 21.42 -10.32
CA LYS A 55 -2.69 21.34 -11.62
C LYS A 55 -1.99 22.07 -12.78
N ASN A 56 -1.04 22.96 -12.48
CA ASN A 56 -0.40 23.85 -13.47
C ASN A 56 1.15 23.82 -13.43
N GLY A 57 1.75 22.87 -12.72
CA GLY A 57 3.22 22.71 -12.68
C GLY A 57 3.77 21.92 -13.88
N PRO A 58 4.91 22.31 -14.49
CA PRO A 58 5.57 21.49 -15.49
C PRO A 58 6.22 20.25 -14.86
N LEU A 59 6.31 19.16 -15.64
CA LEU A 59 6.85 17.86 -15.23
C LEU A 59 8.21 17.98 -14.51
N LEU A 60 8.23 17.67 -13.20
CA LEU A 60 9.48 17.56 -12.45
C LEU A 60 10.19 16.23 -12.79
N ARG A 61 11.05 16.36 -13.81
CA ARG A 61 12.15 15.48 -14.22
C ARG A 61 12.65 14.54 -13.11
N SER A 62 12.75 13.25 -13.48
CA SER A 62 13.23 12.11 -12.68
C SER A 62 14.35 12.43 -11.67
N LEU A 63 14.26 11.82 -10.48
CA LEU A 63 15.34 11.81 -9.49
C LEU A 63 16.51 10.98 -10.04
N SER A 64 17.62 11.64 -10.37
CA SER A 64 18.80 10.96 -10.90
C SER A 64 19.51 10.12 -9.83
N TYR A 65 19.47 8.81 -10.00
CA TYR A 65 20.36 7.88 -9.29
C TYR A 65 21.83 8.13 -9.68
N ILE A 66 22.74 7.99 -8.71
CA ILE A 66 24.19 8.14 -8.90
C ILE A 66 24.79 6.74 -9.08
N VAL A 67 25.29 6.46 -10.28
CA VAL A 67 26.18 5.32 -10.51
C VAL A 67 27.48 5.56 -9.75
N VAL A 68 27.84 4.64 -8.86
CA VAL A 68 29.19 4.56 -8.30
C VAL A 68 30.00 3.68 -9.23
N ASP A 69 30.84 4.31 -10.05
CA ASP A 69 31.72 3.61 -10.98
C ASP A 69 32.93 3.05 -10.21
N VAL A 70 32.93 1.73 -9.97
CA VAL A 70 33.98 1.05 -9.20
C VAL A 70 35.07 0.63 -10.16
N GLN A 71 36.17 1.38 -10.15
CA GLN A 71 37.37 1.06 -10.94
C GLN A 71 37.87 -0.35 -10.58
N ALA A 72 37.99 -1.21 -11.58
CA ALA A 72 38.62 -2.51 -11.43
C ALA A 72 40.11 -2.34 -11.08
N ILE A 73 40.57 -3.06 -10.06
CA ILE A 73 41.99 -3.19 -9.76
C ILE A 73 42.48 -4.43 -10.50
N GLU A 74 43.36 -4.23 -11.48
CA GLU A 74 44.06 -5.30 -12.19
C GLU A 74 45.25 -5.79 -11.34
N GLU A 75 45.19 -7.01 -10.81
CA GLU A 75 46.38 -7.78 -10.41
C GLU A 75 46.23 -9.24 -10.87
N ASP A 76 47.30 -9.79 -11.45
CA ASP A 76 47.28 -11.09 -12.14
C ASP A 76 47.27 -12.30 -11.20
N SER A 77 46.53 -13.37 -11.56
CA SER A 77 47.16 -14.66 -11.94
C SER A 77 46.18 -15.81 -12.28
N SER A 78 46.29 -16.28 -13.52
CA SER A 78 46.02 -17.65 -14.02
C SER A 78 45.06 -18.58 -13.24
N SER A 79 43.80 -18.65 -13.65
CA SER A 79 43.25 -19.87 -14.28
C SER A 79 41.97 -19.52 -15.07
N GLY A 80 41.61 -20.33 -16.06
CA GLY A 80 40.64 -19.94 -17.08
C GLY A 80 39.21 -20.33 -16.77
N ASP A 81 38.35 -19.34 -16.51
CA ASP A 81 36.91 -19.40 -16.81
C ASP A 81 36.41 -18.01 -17.20
N LYS A 82 35.41 -17.93 -18.09
CA LYS A 82 34.85 -16.63 -18.52
C LYS A 82 33.76 -16.16 -17.55
N PRO A 83 33.75 -14.89 -17.12
CA PRO A 83 32.65 -14.35 -16.32
C PRO A 83 31.44 -14.04 -17.21
N GLU A 84 30.74 -15.07 -17.66
CA GLU A 84 29.42 -14.91 -18.29
C GLU A 84 28.49 -14.19 -17.30
N THR A 85 28.04 -13.00 -17.71
CA THR A 85 27.56 -11.97 -16.78
C THR A 85 26.04 -11.96 -16.71
N PHE A 86 25.51 -11.79 -15.50
CA PHE A 86 24.08 -11.87 -15.15
C PHE A 86 23.18 -10.79 -15.80
N LEU A 87 23.76 -9.95 -16.66
CA LEU A 87 23.18 -8.70 -17.18
C LEU A 87 22.79 -8.81 -18.66
N ASN A 88 23.06 -9.95 -19.33
CA ASN A 88 22.96 -10.08 -20.78
C ASN A 88 21.62 -10.69 -21.28
N VAL A 89 20.64 -10.90 -20.38
CA VAL A 89 19.28 -11.33 -20.73
C VAL A 89 18.29 -10.27 -20.26
N ASP A 90 17.47 -9.77 -21.18
CA ASP A 90 16.37 -8.86 -20.86
C ASP A 90 15.26 -9.64 -20.11
N PRO A 91 14.85 -9.21 -18.89
CA PRO A 91 13.72 -9.80 -18.17
C PRO A 91 12.43 -9.87 -19.01
N LYS A 92 12.25 -8.96 -19.97
CA LYS A 92 11.09 -8.97 -20.88
C LYS A 92 11.09 -10.16 -21.81
N THR A 93 12.23 -10.50 -22.42
CA THR A 93 12.32 -11.65 -23.34
C THR A 93 11.99 -12.97 -22.62
N LEU A 94 12.35 -13.09 -21.33
CA LEU A 94 11.95 -14.24 -20.50
C LEU A 94 10.46 -14.24 -20.14
N SER A 95 9.84 -13.07 -19.95
CA SER A 95 8.40 -12.93 -19.73
C SER A 95 7.58 -13.23 -20.99
N ASP A 96 7.94 -12.57 -22.11
CA ASP A 96 7.33 -12.72 -23.43
C ASP A 96 7.36 -14.18 -23.89
N MET A 97 8.50 -14.86 -23.75
CA MET A 97 8.65 -16.29 -24.05
C MET A 97 7.62 -17.17 -23.35
N VAL A 98 7.34 -16.92 -22.07
CA VAL A 98 6.39 -17.74 -21.29
C VAL A 98 4.93 -17.31 -21.53
N ARG A 99 4.66 -15.99 -21.65
CA ARG A 99 3.32 -15.47 -22.01
C ARG A 99 2.86 -16.04 -23.35
N ASP A 100 3.70 -15.91 -24.37
CA ASP A 100 3.37 -16.26 -25.75
C ASP A 100 3.61 -17.77 -26.03
N LYS A 101 3.92 -18.56 -24.98
CA LYS A 101 4.24 -19.99 -24.99
C LYS A 101 5.22 -20.37 -26.12
N ASN A 102 6.25 -19.54 -26.30
CA ASN A 102 7.12 -19.56 -27.46
C ASN A 102 8.27 -20.57 -27.35
N PHE A 103 8.03 -21.78 -27.88
CA PHE A 103 9.01 -22.86 -27.92
C PHE A 103 10.25 -22.56 -28.79
N GLU A 104 10.14 -21.71 -29.81
CA GLU A 104 11.30 -21.32 -30.63
C GLU A 104 12.27 -20.46 -29.82
N SER A 105 11.77 -19.50 -29.04
CA SER A 105 12.60 -18.69 -28.13
C SER A 105 13.25 -19.55 -27.04
N LEU A 106 12.51 -20.49 -26.45
CA LEU A 106 13.07 -21.46 -25.49
C LEU A 106 14.19 -22.31 -26.12
N SER A 107 14.02 -22.71 -27.38
CA SER A 107 15.03 -23.45 -28.14
C SER A 107 16.27 -22.60 -28.48
N GLN A 108 16.08 -21.32 -28.81
CA GLN A 108 17.17 -20.37 -29.07
C GLN A 108 18.03 -20.11 -27.82
N PHE A 109 17.43 -20.13 -26.63
CA PHE A 109 18.15 -20.08 -25.35
C PHE A 109 18.88 -21.39 -24.99
N GLY A 110 18.81 -22.44 -25.80
CA GLY A 110 19.41 -23.76 -25.49
C GLY A 110 18.56 -24.63 -24.55
N GLY A 111 17.28 -24.28 -24.36
CA GLY A 111 16.35 -25.00 -23.49
C GLY A 111 16.52 -24.72 -21.99
N VAL A 112 15.67 -25.34 -21.18
CA VAL A 112 15.48 -25.01 -19.76
C VAL A 112 16.77 -25.13 -18.93
N LYS A 113 17.61 -26.13 -19.21
CA LYS A 113 18.89 -26.34 -18.51
C LYS A 113 19.91 -25.24 -18.77
N GLU A 114 19.89 -24.64 -19.97
CA GLU A 114 20.75 -23.52 -20.30
C GLU A 114 20.20 -22.21 -19.71
N ILE A 115 18.88 -22.00 -19.69
CA ILE A 115 18.26 -20.88 -18.96
C ILE A 115 18.62 -20.94 -17.46
N ALA A 116 18.57 -22.13 -16.83
CA ALA A 116 19.01 -22.30 -15.45
C ALA A 116 20.49 -21.88 -15.25
N ARG A 117 21.37 -22.30 -16.17
CA ARG A 117 22.80 -21.92 -16.15
C ARG A 117 23.00 -20.41 -16.29
N ILE A 118 22.29 -19.76 -17.22
CA ILE A 118 22.36 -18.31 -17.43
C ILE A 118 21.84 -17.55 -16.18
N LEU A 119 20.76 -18.04 -15.56
CA LEU A 119 20.21 -17.54 -14.30
C LEU A 119 20.99 -18.00 -13.04
N LYS A 120 22.18 -18.61 -13.23
CA LYS A 120 23.08 -19.13 -12.19
C LYS A 120 22.32 -19.86 -11.07
N SER A 121 21.44 -20.77 -11.49
CA SER A 121 20.70 -21.70 -10.66
C SER A 121 21.15 -23.11 -10.98
N ASP A 122 21.55 -23.88 -9.98
CA ASP A 122 21.87 -25.30 -10.22
C ASP A 122 20.57 -26.11 -10.29
N VAL A 123 20.52 -27.06 -11.23
CA VAL A 123 19.32 -27.90 -11.46
C VAL A 123 18.92 -28.72 -10.24
N ASN A 124 19.86 -29.06 -9.35
CA ASN A 124 19.67 -29.89 -8.17
C ASN A 124 19.68 -29.04 -6.88
N ASP A 125 20.64 -28.11 -6.77
CA ASP A 125 20.85 -27.31 -5.55
C ASP A 125 20.09 -25.97 -5.52
N GLY A 126 19.54 -25.55 -6.66
CA GLY A 126 18.79 -24.31 -6.83
C GLY A 126 19.67 -23.06 -6.67
N LEU A 127 19.13 -22.04 -6.01
CA LEU A 127 19.89 -20.81 -5.71
C LEU A 127 20.71 -20.94 -4.41
N ILE A 128 21.88 -20.31 -4.40
CA ILE A 128 22.71 -20.13 -3.19
C ILE A 128 21.94 -19.29 -2.13
N GLY A 129 20.94 -18.51 -2.54
CA GLY A 129 20.00 -17.87 -1.61
C GLY A 129 20.66 -16.90 -0.60
N SER A 130 21.85 -16.39 -0.93
CA SER A 130 22.48 -15.32 -0.17
C SER A 130 21.60 -14.07 -0.23
N ALA A 131 21.56 -13.30 0.86
CA ALA A 131 20.78 -12.07 0.91
C ALA A 131 21.18 -11.11 -0.22
N ASP A 132 22.48 -11.00 -0.53
CA ASP A 132 22.99 -10.10 -1.57
C ASP A 132 22.58 -10.56 -2.98
N ASP A 133 22.58 -11.86 -3.26
CA ASP A 133 22.11 -12.45 -4.54
C ASP A 133 20.60 -12.22 -4.72
N ILE A 134 19.80 -12.46 -3.67
CA ILE A 134 18.36 -12.20 -3.68
C ILE A 134 18.07 -10.70 -3.88
N ILE A 135 18.83 -9.80 -3.25
CA ILE A 135 18.69 -8.35 -3.42
C ILE A 135 19.09 -7.92 -4.84
N GLN A 136 20.19 -8.43 -5.39
CA GLN A 136 20.60 -8.15 -6.77
C GLN A 136 19.54 -8.64 -7.78
N ARG A 137 19.01 -9.85 -7.61
CA ARG A 137 17.91 -10.37 -8.44
C ARG A 137 16.66 -9.49 -8.35
N LYS A 138 16.25 -9.06 -7.15
CA LYS A 138 15.11 -8.15 -6.97
C LYS A 138 15.33 -6.77 -7.60
N ASN A 139 16.58 -6.28 -7.66
CA ASN A 139 16.93 -5.02 -8.32
C ASN A 139 16.94 -5.12 -9.86
N VAL A 140 17.22 -6.29 -10.44
CA VAL A 140 17.31 -6.48 -11.90
C VAL A 140 15.99 -6.98 -12.51
N PHE A 141 15.33 -7.94 -11.86
CA PHE A 141 14.12 -8.61 -12.38
C PHE A 141 12.81 -8.17 -11.71
N GLY A 142 12.91 -7.33 -10.67
CA GLY A 142 11.78 -6.94 -9.82
C GLY A 142 11.54 -7.90 -8.65
N ALA A 143 10.62 -7.51 -7.77
CA ALA A 143 10.13 -8.36 -6.68
C ALA A 143 8.79 -9.00 -7.07
N ASN A 144 8.51 -10.20 -6.53
CA ASN A 144 7.22 -10.87 -6.73
C ASN A 144 6.11 -10.30 -5.81
N GLU A 145 5.90 -8.98 -5.84
CA GLU A 145 4.88 -8.28 -5.05
C GLU A 145 3.98 -7.40 -5.93
N TYR A 146 2.68 -7.67 -5.88
CA TYR A 146 1.64 -6.93 -6.58
C TYR A 146 1.53 -5.48 -6.07
N GLU A 147 1.42 -4.49 -6.97
CA GLU A 147 1.13 -3.09 -6.59
C GLU A 147 -0.27 -2.93 -5.99
N LYS A 148 -0.38 -3.11 -4.67
CA LYS A 148 -1.63 -2.89 -3.94
C LYS A 148 -2.05 -1.42 -4.00
N ALA A 149 -3.22 -1.16 -4.57
CA ALA A 149 -3.80 0.18 -4.68
C ALA A 149 -3.72 0.96 -3.35
N PRO A 150 -3.28 2.24 -3.37
CA PRO A 150 -2.82 2.93 -2.17
C PRO A 150 -3.92 3.05 -1.11
N THR A 151 -3.59 2.61 0.12
CA THR A 151 -4.57 2.52 1.22
C THR A 151 -5.27 3.86 1.47
N LYS A 152 -6.60 3.86 1.37
CA LYS A 152 -7.41 5.08 1.44
C LYS A 152 -7.29 5.72 2.83
N GLY A 153 -6.88 6.99 2.89
CA GLY A 153 -6.80 7.72 4.16
C GLY A 153 -8.17 7.97 4.79
N PHE A 154 -8.23 8.17 6.12
CA PHE A 154 -9.49 8.42 6.84
C PHE A 154 -10.35 9.56 6.24
N LEU A 155 -9.73 10.62 5.72
CA LEU A 155 -10.44 11.70 5.04
C LEU A 155 -11.17 11.23 3.77
N SER A 156 -10.65 10.22 3.06
CA SER A 156 -11.33 9.61 1.92
C SER A 156 -12.62 8.92 2.36
N PHE A 157 -12.59 8.15 3.45
CA PHE A 157 -13.79 7.52 4.01
C PHE A 157 -14.81 8.53 4.54
N LEU A 158 -14.34 9.67 5.08
CA LEU A 158 -15.22 10.76 5.50
C LEU A 158 -15.89 11.44 4.30
N PHE A 159 -15.15 11.72 3.22
CA PHE A 159 -15.74 12.26 1.98
C PHE A 159 -16.68 11.27 1.30
N GLU A 160 -16.40 9.96 1.36
CA GLU A 160 -17.30 8.93 0.83
C GLU A 160 -18.60 8.84 1.65
N ALA A 161 -18.51 8.91 2.99
CA ALA A 161 -19.67 8.96 3.87
C ALA A 161 -20.55 10.22 3.65
N PHE A 162 -19.99 11.33 3.15
CA PHE A 162 -20.76 12.50 2.75
C PHE A 162 -21.49 12.35 1.40
N LYS A 163 -21.19 11.32 0.58
CA LYS A 163 -21.95 11.01 -0.65
C LYS A 163 -23.17 10.14 -0.39
N ASP A 164 -23.26 9.49 0.77
CA ASP A 164 -24.37 8.62 1.13
C ASP A 164 -25.68 9.43 1.20
N THR A 165 -26.66 9.07 0.37
CA THR A 165 -27.97 9.72 0.28
C THR A 165 -28.65 9.86 1.64
N THR A 166 -28.46 8.89 2.55
CA THR A 166 -29.03 8.95 3.91
C THR A 166 -28.39 10.06 4.75
N ILE A 167 -27.06 10.22 4.65
CA ILE A 167 -26.31 11.31 5.32
C ILE A 167 -26.66 12.66 4.71
N ILE A 168 -26.83 12.75 3.38
CA ILE A 168 -27.24 13.99 2.70
C ILE A 168 -28.63 14.44 3.17
N ILE A 169 -29.59 13.52 3.31
CA ILE A 169 -30.93 13.82 3.84
C ILE A 169 -30.84 14.30 5.30
N LEU A 170 -30.09 13.60 6.15
CA LEU A 170 -29.89 14.01 7.55
C LEU A 170 -29.23 15.38 7.69
N LEU A 171 -28.26 15.70 6.83
CA LEU A 171 -27.60 17.01 6.78
C LEU A 171 -28.58 18.11 6.33
N ALA A 172 -29.41 17.85 5.31
CA ALA A 172 -30.46 18.77 4.88
C ALA A 172 -31.48 19.04 6.00
N CYS A 173 -31.91 18.00 6.74
CA CYS A 173 -32.78 18.15 7.91
C CYS A 173 -32.11 18.98 9.02
N ALA A 174 -30.84 18.77 9.33
CA ALA A 174 -30.11 19.56 10.32
C ALA A 174 -30.01 21.05 9.93
N LEU A 175 -29.69 21.33 8.65
CA LEU A 175 -29.62 22.70 8.11
C LEU A 175 -30.99 23.40 8.12
N LEU A 176 -32.07 22.70 7.77
CA LEU A 176 -33.43 23.24 7.85
C LEU A 176 -33.83 23.57 9.29
N SER A 177 -33.61 22.65 10.24
CA SER A 177 -33.88 22.90 11.66
C SER A 177 -33.08 24.08 12.22
N LEU A 178 -31.80 24.21 11.85
CA LEU A 178 -30.97 25.35 12.23
C LEU A 178 -31.48 26.66 11.63
N ALA A 179 -31.88 26.67 10.36
CA ALA A 179 -32.48 27.84 9.72
C ALA A 179 -33.81 28.26 10.38
N PHE A 180 -34.67 27.31 10.74
CA PHE A 180 -35.93 27.61 11.44
C PHE A 180 -35.70 28.07 12.89
N GLY A 181 -34.78 27.48 13.63
CA GLY A 181 -34.41 27.90 14.99
C GLY A 181 -33.90 29.34 15.02
N ILE A 182 -32.94 29.68 14.15
CA ILE A 182 -32.41 31.04 14.00
C ILE A 182 -33.51 32.02 13.53
N LYS A 183 -34.43 31.61 12.66
CA LYS A 183 -35.54 32.46 12.19
C LYS A 183 -36.60 32.74 13.26
N LYS A 184 -36.87 31.79 14.16
CA LYS A 184 -37.85 31.95 15.26
C LYS A 184 -37.29 32.68 16.48
N HIS A 185 -36.08 32.32 16.91
CA HIS A 185 -35.51 32.75 18.20
C HIS A 185 -34.28 33.67 18.05
N GLY A 186 -33.97 34.10 16.81
CA GLY A 186 -32.86 34.99 16.51
C GLY A 186 -31.48 34.36 16.71
N TRP A 187 -30.44 35.13 16.40
CA TRP A 187 -29.05 34.66 16.39
C TRP A 187 -28.46 34.37 17.79
N LYS A 188 -29.04 34.89 18.87
CA LYS A 188 -28.50 34.73 20.24
C LYS A 188 -28.90 33.41 20.88
N ASP A 189 -30.15 33.02 20.71
CA ASP A 189 -30.76 31.92 21.46
C ASP A 189 -31.20 30.76 20.55
N GLY A 190 -31.58 31.06 19.30
CA GLY A 190 -32.01 30.05 18.30
C GLY A 190 -30.91 29.12 17.76
N TRP A 191 -29.64 29.32 18.14
CA TRP A 191 -28.55 28.45 17.69
C TRP A 191 -28.44 27.14 18.48
N TYR A 192 -28.93 27.09 19.73
CA TYR A 192 -28.91 25.87 20.54
C TYR A 192 -29.86 24.80 19.98
N ASP A 193 -31.04 25.22 19.54
CA ASP A 193 -32.17 24.39 19.08
C ASP A 193 -31.76 23.52 17.88
N GLY A 194 -31.40 24.15 16.75
CA GLY A 194 -30.85 23.43 15.60
C GLY A 194 -29.38 22.98 15.76
N GLY A 195 -28.64 23.59 16.67
CA GLY A 195 -27.25 23.22 16.96
C GLY A 195 -27.13 21.82 17.57
N SER A 196 -28.06 21.45 18.45
CA SER A 196 -28.15 20.11 19.04
C SER A 196 -28.28 19.02 17.95
N ILE A 197 -29.21 19.22 17.01
CA ILE A 197 -29.43 18.31 15.87
C ILE A 197 -28.18 18.26 14.97
N THR A 198 -27.56 19.40 14.71
CA THR A 198 -26.33 19.49 13.90
C THR A 198 -25.17 18.71 14.52
N VAL A 199 -24.97 18.82 15.84
CA VAL A 199 -23.95 18.04 16.57
C VAL A 199 -24.25 16.54 16.55
N ALA A 200 -25.52 16.14 16.69
CA ALA A 200 -25.93 14.74 16.60
C ALA A 200 -25.62 14.13 15.23
N VAL A 201 -25.94 14.83 14.12
CA VAL A 201 -25.62 14.37 12.76
C VAL A 201 -24.11 14.29 12.53
N ILE A 202 -23.33 15.28 12.99
CA ILE A 202 -21.86 15.24 12.89
C ILE A 202 -21.29 14.02 13.65
N LEU A 203 -21.83 13.70 14.83
CA LEU A 203 -21.41 12.53 15.61
C LEU A 203 -21.73 11.23 14.86
N VAL A 204 -22.93 11.10 14.28
CA VAL A 204 -23.31 9.93 13.47
C VAL A 204 -22.37 9.76 12.27
N VAL A 205 -22.10 10.83 11.50
CA VAL A 205 -21.16 10.77 10.36
C VAL A 205 -19.76 10.37 10.81
N ALA A 206 -19.27 10.93 11.92
CA ALA A 206 -17.95 10.58 12.46
C ALA A 206 -17.86 9.12 12.91
N VAL A 207 -18.92 8.58 13.54
CA VAL A 207 -19.00 7.16 13.93
C VAL A 207 -19.06 6.26 12.71
N SER A 208 -19.87 6.58 11.69
CA SER A 208 -19.96 5.81 10.45
C SER A 208 -18.64 5.79 9.68
N ALA A 209 -17.98 6.95 9.50
CA ALA A 209 -16.67 7.04 8.86
C ALA A 209 -15.57 6.30 9.65
N ALA A 210 -15.59 6.37 10.98
CA ALA A 210 -14.67 5.62 11.84
C ALA A 210 -14.93 4.10 11.80
N SER A 211 -16.19 3.68 11.67
CA SER A 211 -16.56 2.27 11.51
C SER A 211 -16.07 1.73 10.16
N ASN A 212 -16.37 2.43 9.06
CA ASN A 212 -15.95 2.03 7.72
C ASN A 212 -14.41 2.00 7.58
N PHE A 213 -13.69 3.02 8.08
CA PHE A 213 -12.23 3.00 8.12
C PHE A 213 -11.65 1.84 8.94
N ARG A 214 -12.28 1.48 10.07
CA ARG A 214 -11.89 0.29 10.86
C ARG A 214 -12.20 -1.00 10.12
N GLN A 215 -13.28 -1.07 9.33
CA GLN A 215 -13.65 -2.24 8.54
C GLN A 215 -12.67 -2.46 7.38
N SER A 216 -12.39 -1.43 6.57
CA SER A 216 -11.36 -1.50 5.53
C SER A 216 -10.01 -1.92 6.10
N ARG A 217 -9.55 -1.29 7.19
CA ARG A 217 -8.25 -1.62 7.81
C ARG A 217 -8.20 -3.01 8.47
N GLN A 218 -9.34 -3.70 8.63
CA GLN A 218 -9.37 -5.12 8.96
C GLN A 218 -9.30 -5.98 7.69
N PHE A 219 -10.03 -5.60 6.63
CA PHE A 219 -9.94 -6.25 5.32
C PHE A 219 -8.51 -6.19 4.73
N ASP A 220 -7.86 -5.02 4.74
CA ASP A 220 -6.47 -4.83 4.25
C ASP A 220 -5.48 -5.79 4.94
N LYS A 221 -5.68 -6.02 6.25
CA LYS A 221 -4.86 -6.93 7.08
C LYS A 221 -5.17 -8.41 6.83
N LEU A 222 -6.44 -8.75 6.58
CA LEU A 222 -6.85 -10.10 6.24
C LEU A 222 -6.38 -10.46 4.83
N SER A 223 -6.57 -9.57 3.86
CA SER A 223 -6.01 -9.65 2.51
C SER A 223 -4.50 -9.88 2.55
N THR A 224 -3.73 -9.01 3.23
CA THR A 224 -2.27 -9.12 3.28
C THR A 224 -1.77 -10.42 3.94
N LYS A 225 -2.52 -11.00 4.89
CA LYS A 225 -2.21 -12.31 5.47
C LYS A 225 -2.71 -13.49 4.62
N SER A 226 -3.80 -13.31 3.87
CA SER A 226 -4.35 -14.33 2.97
C SER A 226 -3.59 -14.41 1.65
N SER A 227 -2.84 -13.37 1.29
CA SER A 227 -1.95 -13.34 0.13
C SER A 227 -0.57 -13.93 0.43
N ASP A 228 -0.22 -14.17 1.71
CA ASP A 228 1.05 -14.81 2.11
C ASP A 228 0.95 -16.34 1.97
N ILE A 229 0.93 -16.80 0.73
CA ILE A 229 0.96 -18.22 0.37
C ILE A 229 2.39 -18.74 0.55
N LYS A 230 2.54 -19.89 1.21
CA LYS A 230 3.84 -20.56 1.35
C LYS A 230 4.11 -21.48 0.17
N VAL A 231 5.31 -21.35 -0.39
CA VAL A 231 5.74 -22.05 -1.59
C VAL A 231 7.07 -22.76 -1.30
N GLU A 232 7.19 -24.02 -1.70
CA GLU A 232 8.40 -24.80 -1.49
C GLU A 232 9.41 -24.52 -2.61
N VAL A 233 10.58 -23.96 -2.27
CA VAL A 233 11.67 -23.72 -3.23
C VAL A 233 12.93 -24.49 -2.86
N VAL A 234 13.75 -24.81 -3.85
CA VAL A 234 15.10 -25.34 -3.66
C VAL A 234 16.09 -24.17 -3.55
N ARG A 235 16.73 -24.04 -2.38
CA ARG A 235 17.88 -23.15 -2.18
C ARG A 235 18.92 -23.87 -1.29
N ASN A 236 20.21 -23.72 -1.58
CA ASN A 236 21.31 -24.42 -0.89
C ASN A 236 21.13 -25.94 -0.78
N GLY A 237 20.67 -26.61 -1.85
CA GLY A 237 20.46 -28.07 -1.84
C GLY A 237 19.32 -28.54 -0.94
N ARG A 238 18.43 -27.63 -0.53
CA ARG A 238 17.34 -27.93 0.41
C ARG A 238 16.03 -27.34 -0.07
N ARG A 239 14.97 -28.14 0.00
CA ARG A 239 13.59 -27.66 -0.12
C ARG A 239 13.22 -26.91 1.15
N GLN A 240 12.77 -25.68 1.03
CA GLN A 240 12.30 -24.86 2.14
C GLN A 240 11.05 -24.05 1.77
N PRO A 241 10.06 -23.93 2.66
CA PRO A 241 8.86 -23.13 2.41
C PRO A 241 9.15 -21.64 2.67
N ILE A 242 9.18 -20.85 1.60
CA ILE A 242 9.29 -19.38 1.66
C ILE A 242 7.93 -18.71 1.43
N SER A 243 7.84 -17.40 1.61
CA SER A 243 6.68 -16.63 1.14
C SER A 243 6.68 -16.48 -0.39
N ILE A 244 5.50 -16.46 -1.01
CA ILE A 244 5.32 -16.10 -2.42
C ILE A 244 5.99 -14.76 -2.79
N PHE A 245 6.07 -13.80 -1.85
CA PHE A 245 6.73 -12.49 -2.02
C PHE A 245 8.28 -12.56 -1.96
N GLU A 246 8.84 -13.70 -1.57
CA GLU A 246 10.29 -13.96 -1.49
C GLU A 246 10.82 -14.76 -2.69
N VAL A 247 9.94 -15.19 -3.59
CA VAL A 247 10.30 -15.82 -4.88
C VAL A 247 11.00 -14.81 -5.78
N VAL A 248 12.04 -15.25 -6.48
CA VAL A 248 12.85 -14.46 -7.43
C VAL A 248 13.18 -15.26 -8.69
N VAL A 249 13.56 -14.56 -9.76
CA VAL A 249 13.99 -15.21 -11.02
C VAL A 249 15.21 -16.10 -10.78
N GLY A 250 15.13 -17.32 -11.30
CA GLY A 250 16.09 -18.40 -11.10
C GLY A 250 15.78 -19.31 -9.90
N ASP A 251 14.78 -19.04 -9.06
CA ASP A 251 14.32 -20.03 -8.09
C ASP A 251 13.82 -21.30 -8.79
N ILE A 252 14.09 -22.46 -8.19
CA ILE A 252 13.45 -23.72 -8.55
C ILE A 252 12.32 -23.97 -7.54
N VAL A 253 11.09 -23.85 -8.01
CA VAL A 253 9.87 -24.09 -7.23
C VAL A 253 9.47 -25.56 -7.35
N TYR A 254 9.17 -26.21 -6.23
CA TYR A 254 8.55 -27.52 -6.18
C TYR A 254 7.02 -27.36 -6.07
N LEU A 255 6.31 -27.85 -7.09
CA LEU A 255 4.86 -27.76 -7.24
C LEU A 255 4.21 -29.13 -7.01
N LYS A 256 3.09 -29.14 -6.28
CA LYS A 256 2.25 -30.33 -6.00
C LYS A 256 0.77 -29.98 -6.12
N ILE A 257 -0.10 -30.99 -6.26
CA ILE A 257 -1.57 -30.86 -6.32
C ILE A 257 -2.10 -29.86 -5.29
N GLY A 258 -2.85 -28.86 -5.77
CA GLY A 258 -3.47 -27.81 -4.95
C GLY A 258 -2.62 -26.57 -4.71
N ASP A 259 -1.32 -26.57 -5.03
CA ASP A 259 -0.51 -25.36 -4.98
C ASP A 259 -0.91 -24.37 -6.10
N GLN A 260 -0.73 -23.08 -5.81
CA GLN A 260 -0.87 -21.99 -6.79
C GLN A 260 0.51 -21.65 -7.36
N ILE A 261 0.61 -21.50 -8.67
CA ILE A 261 1.87 -21.17 -9.35
C ILE A 261 2.24 -19.71 -9.01
N PRO A 262 3.44 -19.46 -8.43
CA PRO A 262 3.76 -18.18 -7.77
C PRO A 262 4.20 -17.07 -8.73
N ALA A 263 4.64 -17.42 -9.93
CA ALA A 263 5.38 -16.59 -10.87
C ALA A 263 5.36 -17.26 -12.26
N HIS A 264 5.80 -16.57 -13.31
CA HIS A 264 6.03 -17.23 -14.61
C HIS A 264 7.26 -18.15 -14.53
N GLY A 265 7.20 -19.29 -15.21
CA GLY A 265 8.33 -20.20 -15.26
C GLY A 265 8.23 -21.29 -16.32
N VAL A 266 9.24 -22.14 -16.34
CA VAL A 266 9.36 -23.28 -17.25
C VAL A 266 9.57 -24.60 -16.50
N PHE A 267 8.97 -25.67 -16.99
CA PHE A 267 9.05 -27.04 -16.47
C PHE A 267 10.46 -27.61 -16.56
N MET A 268 10.92 -28.28 -15.51
CA MET A 268 12.25 -28.91 -15.46
C MET A 268 12.20 -30.43 -15.40
N GLU A 269 11.39 -30.97 -14.48
CA GLU A 269 11.22 -32.39 -14.21
C GLU A 269 9.91 -32.57 -13.41
N GLY A 270 9.21 -33.69 -13.55
CA GLY A 270 7.97 -33.95 -12.82
C GLY A 270 7.27 -35.22 -13.27
N HIS A 271 6.03 -35.43 -12.81
CA HIS A 271 5.21 -36.55 -13.22
C HIS A 271 3.73 -36.15 -13.31
N SER A 272 3.16 -36.31 -14.52
CA SER A 272 1.76 -36.02 -14.86
C SER A 272 1.24 -34.70 -14.31
N LEU A 273 2.08 -33.65 -14.37
CA LEU A 273 1.76 -32.33 -13.88
C LEU A 273 0.66 -31.72 -14.75
N LYS A 274 -0.48 -31.39 -14.15
CA LYS A 274 -1.59 -30.72 -14.83
C LYS A 274 -1.90 -29.40 -14.15
N VAL A 275 -2.18 -28.40 -14.96
CA VAL A 275 -2.42 -27.02 -14.54
C VAL A 275 -3.81 -26.59 -15.01
N ASP A 276 -4.54 -25.96 -14.09
CA ASP A 276 -5.81 -25.32 -14.30
C ASP A 276 -5.58 -23.84 -14.63
N GLU A 277 -5.70 -23.49 -15.93
CA GLU A 277 -5.60 -22.12 -16.43
C GLU A 277 -6.95 -21.37 -16.38
N SER A 278 -8.04 -21.98 -15.91
CA SER A 278 -9.39 -21.40 -15.94
C SER A 278 -9.51 -20.07 -15.18
N SER A 279 -8.65 -19.85 -14.20
CA SER A 279 -8.57 -18.59 -13.45
C SER A 279 -8.00 -17.43 -14.29
N MET A 280 -7.34 -17.72 -15.41
CA MET A 280 -6.79 -16.75 -16.37
C MET A 280 -7.59 -16.68 -17.68
N THR A 281 -7.97 -17.82 -18.25
CA THR A 281 -8.65 -17.91 -19.56
C THR A 281 -10.18 -17.89 -19.46
N GLY A 282 -10.73 -18.31 -18.31
CA GLY A 282 -12.16 -18.63 -18.15
C GLY A 282 -12.56 -20.00 -18.71
N GLU A 283 -11.64 -20.75 -19.34
CA GLU A 283 -11.89 -22.08 -19.92
C GLU A 283 -11.48 -23.17 -18.92
N SER A 284 -12.35 -24.14 -18.67
CA SER A 284 -12.19 -25.13 -17.59
C SER A 284 -11.27 -26.31 -17.91
N ASP A 285 -10.51 -26.25 -19.00
CA ASP A 285 -9.71 -27.37 -19.49
C ASP A 285 -8.33 -27.41 -18.82
N HIS A 286 -7.93 -28.60 -18.36
CA HIS A 286 -6.64 -28.81 -17.73
C HIS A 286 -5.55 -29.01 -18.78
N ILE A 287 -4.48 -28.22 -18.70
CA ILE A 287 -3.30 -28.36 -19.57
C ILE A 287 -2.30 -29.27 -18.87
N GLU A 288 -1.86 -30.32 -19.57
CA GLU A 288 -0.73 -31.15 -19.13
C GLU A 288 0.58 -30.45 -19.50
N VAL A 289 1.49 -30.37 -18.53
CA VAL A 289 2.76 -29.62 -18.60
C VAL A 289 3.90 -30.62 -18.59
N ASP A 290 4.60 -30.73 -19.72
CA ASP A 290 5.74 -31.64 -19.90
C ASP A 290 6.92 -30.95 -20.64
N GLU A 291 7.86 -31.73 -21.18
CA GLU A 291 9.00 -31.19 -21.95
C GLU A 291 8.59 -30.56 -23.30
N SER A 292 7.39 -30.86 -23.82
CA SER A 292 6.82 -30.30 -25.06
C SER A 292 5.95 -29.06 -24.81
N THR A 293 5.27 -29.01 -23.66
CA THR A 293 4.44 -27.88 -23.19
C THR A 293 4.99 -27.23 -21.90
N PRO A 294 6.28 -26.85 -21.80
CA PRO A 294 6.92 -26.55 -20.53
C PRO A 294 6.49 -25.23 -19.86
N PHE A 295 5.55 -24.47 -20.42
CA PHE A 295 5.25 -23.10 -19.98
C PHE A 295 4.21 -23.07 -18.85
N MET A 296 4.55 -22.41 -17.73
CA MET A 296 3.67 -22.23 -16.57
C MET A 296 3.44 -20.75 -16.26
N LEU A 297 2.18 -20.39 -16.03
CA LEU A 297 1.72 -19.01 -15.86
C LEU A 297 1.34 -18.73 -14.40
N SER A 298 1.60 -17.50 -13.94
CA SER A 298 1.34 -17.07 -12.56
C SER A 298 -0.16 -17.08 -12.25
N GLY A 299 -0.55 -17.42 -11.02
CA GLY A 299 -1.94 -17.41 -10.57
C GLY A 299 -2.77 -18.65 -10.94
N THR A 300 -2.30 -19.45 -11.91
CA THR A 300 -2.84 -20.78 -12.23
C THR A 300 -2.62 -21.76 -11.08
N LYS A 301 -3.29 -22.93 -11.11
CA LYS A 301 -3.22 -23.93 -10.02
C LYS A 301 -2.88 -25.32 -10.51
N VAL A 302 -2.15 -26.08 -9.70
CA VAL A 302 -1.85 -27.49 -9.99
C VAL A 302 -3.09 -28.33 -9.70
N SER A 303 -3.69 -28.93 -10.74
CA SER A 303 -4.86 -29.81 -10.62
C SER A 303 -4.49 -31.28 -10.40
N ASP A 304 -3.33 -31.73 -10.90
CA ASP A 304 -2.84 -33.10 -10.77
C ASP A 304 -1.30 -33.16 -10.83
N GLY A 305 -0.72 -34.27 -10.35
CA GLY A 305 0.72 -34.54 -10.41
C GLY A 305 1.61 -33.67 -9.51
N PHE A 306 2.90 -33.64 -9.86
CA PHE A 306 3.91 -32.79 -9.22
C PHE A 306 5.03 -32.45 -10.22
N GLY A 307 5.79 -31.39 -9.94
CA GLY A 307 6.95 -31.04 -10.76
C GLY A 307 7.82 -29.92 -10.19
N PHE A 308 8.90 -29.64 -10.89
CA PHE A 308 9.83 -28.55 -10.64
C PHE A 308 9.71 -27.50 -11.74
N MET A 309 9.63 -26.24 -11.32
CA MET A 309 9.54 -25.08 -12.20
C MET A 309 10.72 -24.14 -11.96
N LEU A 310 11.44 -23.78 -13.02
CA LEU A 310 12.40 -22.67 -12.99
C LEU A 310 11.63 -21.35 -13.18
N VAL A 311 11.73 -20.42 -12.22
CA VAL A 311 11.10 -19.11 -12.30
C VAL A 311 11.83 -18.22 -13.30
N THR A 312 11.13 -17.70 -14.31
CA THR A 312 11.69 -16.86 -15.39
C THR A 312 11.31 -15.38 -15.27
N SER A 313 10.12 -15.04 -14.77
CA SER A 313 9.73 -13.66 -14.47
C SER A 313 8.73 -13.56 -13.31
N VAL A 314 8.77 -12.44 -12.58
CA VAL A 314 8.06 -12.21 -11.31
C VAL A 314 7.30 -10.88 -11.28
N GLY A 315 6.25 -10.79 -10.46
CA GLY A 315 5.45 -9.58 -10.24
C GLY A 315 4.96 -8.94 -11.55
N MET A 316 5.19 -7.63 -11.71
CA MET A 316 4.78 -6.83 -12.88
C MET A 316 5.32 -7.34 -14.23
N ASN A 317 6.30 -8.25 -14.23
CA ASN A 317 6.76 -8.95 -15.45
C ASN A 317 5.98 -10.25 -15.71
N THR A 318 4.75 -10.37 -15.20
CA THR A 318 3.83 -11.51 -15.42
C THR A 318 2.45 -11.02 -15.90
N VAL A 319 1.77 -11.84 -16.69
CA VAL A 319 0.45 -11.52 -17.28
C VAL A 319 -0.61 -11.29 -16.19
N TRP A 320 -0.49 -12.04 -15.10
CA TRP A 320 -1.40 -11.99 -13.98
C TRP A 320 -1.44 -10.61 -13.32
N ASP A 321 -0.29 -9.95 -13.21
CA ASP A 321 -0.18 -8.59 -12.68
C ASP A 321 -0.75 -7.54 -13.65
N GLU A 322 -0.52 -7.69 -14.96
CA GLU A 322 -1.10 -6.80 -15.98
C GLU A 322 -2.64 -6.87 -16.00
N MET A 323 -3.21 -8.07 -15.83
CA MET A 323 -4.65 -8.25 -15.64
C MET A 323 -5.14 -7.67 -14.31
N MET A 324 -4.43 -7.90 -13.20
CA MET A 324 -4.81 -7.36 -11.87
C MET A 324 -4.78 -5.82 -11.79
N VAL A 325 -3.89 -5.16 -12.55
CA VAL A 325 -3.71 -3.70 -12.53
C VAL A 325 -4.68 -2.97 -13.50
N SER A 326 -5.28 -3.69 -14.45
CA SER A 326 -6.18 -3.10 -15.47
C SER A 326 -7.69 -3.17 -15.11
N ILE A 327 -8.04 -3.64 -13.91
CA ILE A 327 -9.42 -3.86 -13.41
C ILE A 327 -9.80 -2.87 -12.29
#